data_AF-A0A392PS97-F1
#
_entry.id   AF-A0A392PS97-F1
#
_cell.length_a   1.000
_cell.length_b   1.000
_cell.length_c   1.000
_cell.angle_alpha   90.00
_cell.angle_beta   90.00
_cell.angle_gamma   90.00
#
_symmetry.space_group_name_H-M   'P 1'
#
loop_
_entity.id
_entity.type
_entity.pdbx_description
1 polymer ?
#
loop_
_entity_poly.entity_id
_entity_poly.type
_entity_poly.pdbx_seq_one_letter_code
_entity_poly.pdbx_strand_id
1 'polypeptide(L)'
;MLSLFNNNLNGILADEMGLGKTIQTISLIAHLFEYKGVTGPHLIVAPKAVLPNWIIEFSTWAPSIKTILYDGRMDERKAIKEEYSGEGKFNVMITHYDLIMRDKAFLKKIKWNYLIVDEGHRLKNHESVLAKTLDN
;
A
#
# COMPACT_ATOMS: atom_id res chain seq x y z
N MET A 1 0.09 11.74 12.20
CA MET A 1 0.70 10.51 11.64
C MET A 1 2.15 10.29 12.04
N LEU A 2 3.06 11.26 11.88
CA LEU A 2 4.48 11.07 12.25
C LEU A 2 4.71 10.67 13.71
N SER A 3 3.93 11.20 14.64
CA SER A 3 3.96 10.78 16.04
C SER A 3 3.60 9.29 16.21
N LEU A 4 2.64 8.77 15.43
CA LEU A 4 2.28 7.35 15.48
C LEU A 4 3.43 6.47 14.97
N PHE A 5 4.04 6.85 13.85
CA PHE A 5 5.24 6.18 13.33
C PHE A 5 6.37 6.16 14.38
N ASN A 6 6.74 7.32 14.93
CA ASN A 6 7.84 7.44 15.89
C ASN A 6 7.60 6.65 17.18
N ASN A 7 6.33 6.40 17.53
CA ASN A 7 5.94 5.63 18.71
C ASN A 7 5.60 4.16 18.39
N ASN A 8 5.80 3.69 17.16
CA ASN A 8 5.42 2.35 16.70
C ASN A 8 3.94 2.02 16.97
N LEU A 9 3.06 3.00 16.76
CA LEU A 9 1.62 2.88 16.94
C LEU A 9 0.89 2.81 15.60
N ASN A 10 -0.16 1.99 15.56
CA ASN A 10 -1.14 1.99 14.48
C ASN A 10 -2.15 3.12 14.68
N GLY A 11 -2.81 3.56 13.59
CA GLY A 11 -3.84 4.59 13.69
C GLY A 11 -4.87 4.52 12.58
N ILE A 12 -6.00 5.19 12.82
CA ILE A 12 -7.10 5.33 11.87
C ILE A 12 -7.22 6.80 11.51
N LEU A 13 -7.21 7.11 10.22
CA LEU A 13 -7.56 8.42 9.69
C LEU A 13 -9.05 8.43 9.36
N ALA A 14 -9.87 8.99 10.25
CA ALA A 14 -11.32 9.02 10.12
C ALA A 14 -11.87 10.39 9.71
N ASP A 15 -11.03 11.25 9.12
CA ASP A 15 -11.44 12.58 8.65
C ASP A 15 -12.50 12.47 7.53
N GLU A 16 -13.27 13.55 7.32
CA GLU A 16 -14.26 13.62 6.26
C GLU A 16 -13.67 13.34 4.86
N MET A 17 -14.50 12.81 3.97
CA MET A 17 -14.13 12.61 2.57
C MET A 17 -13.81 13.98 1.92
N GLY A 18 -12.78 14.04 1.08
CA GLY A 18 -12.34 15.30 0.45
C GLY A 18 -11.31 16.11 1.24
N LEU A 19 -11.01 15.78 2.49
CA LEU A 19 -10.00 16.49 3.30
C LEU A 19 -8.54 16.11 2.99
N GLY A 20 -8.28 15.50 1.82
CA GLY A 20 -6.92 15.23 1.37
C GLY A 20 -6.19 14.09 2.11
N LYS A 21 -6.90 13.14 2.71
CA LYS A 21 -6.30 11.97 3.39
C LYS A 21 -5.28 11.21 2.53
N THR A 22 -5.55 11.10 1.23
CA THR A 22 -4.62 10.50 0.25
C THR A 22 -3.29 11.24 0.22
N ILE A 23 -3.31 12.56 0.04
CA ILE A 23 -2.12 13.41 0.01
C ILE A 23 -1.38 13.36 1.36
N GLN A 24 -2.11 13.40 2.48
CA GLN A 24 -1.51 13.26 3.81
C GLN A 24 -0.77 11.91 3.96
N THR A 25 -1.34 10.83 3.41
CA THR A 25 -0.73 9.50 3.43
C THR A 25 0.50 9.42 2.54
N ILE A 26 0.45 9.99 1.34
CA ILE A 26 1.60 10.10 0.43
C ILE A 26 2.72 10.91 1.08
N SER A 27 2.38 12.04 1.71
CA SER A 27 3.32 12.89 2.45
C SER A 27 4.00 12.14 3.60
N LEU A 28 3.28 11.26 4.30
CA LEU A 28 3.88 10.39 5.31
C LEU A 28 4.94 9.47 4.68
N ILE A 29 4.60 8.75 3.61
CA ILE A 29 5.54 7.82 2.96
C ILE A 29 6.76 8.59 2.42
N ALA A 30 6.55 9.75 1.78
CA ALA A 30 7.63 10.60 1.30
C ALA A 30 8.56 11.05 2.43
N HIS A 31 8.01 11.46 3.57
CA HIS A 31 8.81 11.81 4.73
C HIS A 31 9.64 10.63 5.25
N LEU A 32 9.06 9.43 5.30
CA LEU A 32 9.76 8.22 5.71
C LEU A 32 10.90 7.86 4.75
N PHE A 33 10.67 8.01 3.45
CA PHE A 33 11.65 7.78 2.40
C PHE A 33 12.83 8.75 2.52
N GLU A 34 12.56 10.06 2.55
CA GLU A 34 13.59 11.11 2.46
C GLU A 34 14.36 11.32 3.76
N TYR A 35 13.67 11.28 4.91
CA TYR A 35 14.25 11.71 6.19
C TYR A 35 14.50 10.58 7.18
N LYS A 36 13.86 9.42 7.01
CA LYS A 36 14.01 8.26 7.91
C LYS A 36 14.74 7.08 7.25
N GLY A 37 15.04 7.16 5.95
CA GLY A 37 15.68 6.08 5.20
C GLY A 37 14.82 4.83 5.06
N VAL A 38 13.51 4.94 5.31
CA VAL A 38 12.56 3.82 5.17
C VAL A 38 12.02 3.86 3.76
N THR A 39 12.61 3.03 2.90
CA THR A 39 12.30 3.02 1.46
C THR A 39 11.18 2.04 1.08
N GLY A 40 10.58 1.35 2.04
CA GLY A 40 9.58 0.31 1.82
C GLY A 40 10.16 -1.11 1.82
N PRO A 41 9.40 -2.10 1.34
CA PRO A 41 8.15 -1.96 0.58
C PRO A 41 6.93 -1.64 1.45
N HIS A 42 6.05 -0.74 0.97
CA HIS A 42 4.75 -0.41 1.56
C HIS A 42 3.60 -0.94 0.70
N LEU A 43 2.50 -1.35 1.33
CA LEU A 43 1.30 -1.87 0.67
C LEU A 43 0.12 -0.94 0.90
N ILE A 44 -0.55 -0.55 -0.19
CA ILE A 44 -1.81 0.19 -0.17
C ILE A 44 -2.91 -0.72 -0.72
N VAL A 45 -3.96 -0.90 0.06
CA VAL A 45 -5.16 -1.65 -0.32
C VAL A 45 -6.32 -0.68 -0.43
N ALA A 46 -6.88 -0.55 -1.62
CA ALA A 46 -7.99 0.37 -1.89
C ALA A 46 -9.04 -0.26 -2.82
N PRO A 47 -10.27 0.29 -2.91
CA PRO A 47 -11.23 -0.13 -3.93
C PRO A 47 -10.65 -0.02 -5.34
N LYS A 48 -10.96 -0.99 -6.21
CA LYS A 48 -10.44 -1.04 -7.59
C LYS A 48 -10.65 0.28 -8.37
N ALA A 49 -11.79 0.93 -8.16
CA ALA A 49 -12.14 2.17 -8.83
C ALA A 49 -11.22 3.36 -8.51
N VAL A 50 -10.53 3.36 -7.36
CA VAL A 50 -9.67 4.47 -6.92
C VAL A 50 -8.18 4.20 -7.11
N LEU A 51 -7.78 2.99 -7.53
CA LEU A 51 -6.36 2.67 -7.76
C LEU A 51 -5.68 3.59 -8.78
N PRO A 52 -6.32 3.95 -9.92
CA PRO A 52 -5.70 4.88 -10.87
C PRO A 52 -5.45 6.26 -10.23
N ASN A 53 -6.35 6.71 -9.35
CA ASN A 53 -6.17 7.98 -8.63
C ASN A 53 -4.93 7.93 -7.74
N TRP A 54 -4.75 6.86 -6.95
CA TRP A 54 -3.55 6.69 -6.14
C TRP A 54 -2.26 6.75 -6.97
N ILE A 55 -2.21 6.09 -8.13
CA ILE A 55 -1.05 6.14 -9.04
C ILE A 55 -0.77 7.56 -9.52
N ILE A 56 -1.81 8.30 -9.94
CA ILE A 56 -1.69 9.69 -10.39
C ILE A 56 -1.14 10.56 -9.25
N GLU A 57 -1.74 10.48 -8.06
CA GLU A 57 -1.33 11.28 -6.91
C GLU A 57 0.13 11.01 -6.50
N PHE A 58 0.59 9.75 -6.51
CA PHE A 58 2.01 9.44 -6.28
C PHE A 58 2.90 10.06 -7.35
N SER A 59 2.52 9.94 -8.63
CA SER A 59 3.30 10.54 -9.72
C SER A 59 3.34 12.07 -9.65
N THR A 60 2.29 12.70 -9.13
CA THR A 60 2.20 14.15 -8.98
C THR A 60 2.97 14.66 -7.78
N TRP A 61 2.79 14.05 -6.61
CA TRP A 61 3.28 14.59 -5.34
C TRP A 61 4.59 13.96 -4.86
N ALA A 62 4.92 12.74 -5.30
CA ALA A 62 6.11 12.03 -4.86
C ALA A 62 6.72 11.17 -5.99
N PRO A 63 7.15 11.79 -7.12
CA PRO A 63 7.63 11.06 -8.31
C PRO A 63 8.91 10.25 -8.09
N SER A 64 9.68 10.54 -7.03
CA SER A 64 10.86 9.78 -6.62
C SER A 64 10.52 8.41 -6.01
N ILE A 65 9.26 8.22 -5.57
CA ILE A 65 8.78 6.97 -4.97
C ILE A 65 8.31 6.04 -6.08
N LYS A 66 9.04 4.94 -6.29
CA LYS A 66 8.68 3.93 -7.28
C LYS A 66 7.44 3.17 -6.84
N THR A 67 6.33 3.53 -7.46
CA THR A 67 5.01 2.99 -7.16
C THR A 67 4.58 2.01 -8.26
N ILE A 68 4.05 0.85 -7.85
CA ILE A 68 3.57 -0.18 -8.79
C ILE A 68 2.09 -0.49 -8.56
N LEU A 69 1.35 -0.64 -9.66
CA LEU A 69 -0.03 -1.11 -9.64
C LEU A 69 -0.04 -2.63 -9.80
N TYR A 70 -0.44 -3.34 -8.74
CA TYR A 70 -0.67 -4.78 -8.78
C TYR A 70 -2.14 -5.06 -9.08
N ASP A 71 -2.47 -5.10 -10.37
CA ASP A 71 -3.79 -5.44 -10.92
C ASP A 71 -3.63 -6.21 -12.25
N GLY A 72 -4.73 -6.64 -12.85
CA GLY A 72 -4.76 -7.29 -14.15
C GLY A 72 -5.13 -8.77 -14.10
N ARG A 73 -5.02 -9.43 -15.24
CA ARG A 73 -5.23 -10.88 -15.43
C ARG A 73 -4.06 -11.69 -14.88
N MET A 74 -4.18 -13.01 -14.88
CA MET A 74 -3.18 -13.89 -14.27
C MET A 74 -1.80 -13.73 -14.91
N ASP A 75 -1.75 -13.61 -16.23
CA ASP A 75 -0.49 -13.50 -16.98
C ASP A 75 0.20 -12.16 -16.75
N GLU A 76 -0.57 -11.05 -16.73
CA GLU A 76 -0.05 -9.72 -16.38
C GLU A 76 0.51 -9.70 -14.96
N ARG A 77 -0.21 -10.29 -13.99
CA ARG A 77 0.27 -10.39 -12.61
C ARG A 77 1.48 -11.30 -12.48
N LYS A 78 1.62 -12.33 -13.32
CA LYS A 78 2.80 -13.19 -13.35
C LYS A 78 4.04 -12.38 -13.76
N ALA A 79 3.93 -11.56 -14.81
CA ALA A 79 5.01 -10.67 -15.23
C ALA A 79 5.39 -9.67 -14.12
N ILE A 80 4.41 -9.06 -13.45
CA ILE A 80 4.67 -8.16 -12.31
C ILE A 80 5.38 -8.91 -11.18
N LYS A 81 4.94 -10.12 -10.82
CA LYS A 81 5.61 -10.93 -9.80
C LYS A 81 7.06 -11.22 -10.16
N GLU A 82 7.33 -11.58 -11.41
CA GLU A 82 8.68 -11.88 -11.88
C GLU A 82 9.58 -10.64 -11.83
N GLU A 83 9.11 -9.52 -12.37
CA GLU A 83 9.86 -8.25 -12.42
C GLU A 83 10.18 -7.70 -11.02
N TYR A 84 9.24 -7.85 -10.08
CA TYR A 84 9.32 -7.25 -8.73
C TYR A 84 9.58 -8.28 -7.61
N SER A 85 10.04 -9.49 -7.95
CA SER A 85 10.32 -10.58 -6.99
C SER A 85 11.55 -10.36 -6.08
N GLY A 86 12.24 -9.22 -6.18
CA GLY A 86 13.46 -8.90 -5.42
C GLY A 86 13.32 -7.70 -4.48
N GLU A 87 14.21 -7.62 -3.50
CA GLU A 87 14.29 -6.49 -2.57
C GLU A 87 14.68 -5.19 -3.31
N GLY A 88 14.11 -4.06 -2.85
CA GLY A 88 14.43 -2.72 -3.38
C GLY A 88 13.94 -2.44 -4.81
N LYS A 89 13.12 -3.30 -5.41
CA LYS A 89 12.62 -3.12 -6.79
C LYS A 89 11.49 -2.08 -6.91
N PHE A 90 10.81 -1.78 -5.81
CA PHE A 90 9.73 -0.80 -5.70
C PHE A 90 9.63 -0.30 -4.25
N ASN A 91 8.98 0.83 -4.05
CA ASN A 91 8.78 1.42 -2.72
C ASN A 91 7.34 1.21 -2.24
N VAL A 92 6.36 1.33 -3.14
CA VAL A 92 4.92 1.21 -2.84
C VAL A 92 4.25 0.28 -3.84
N MET A 93 3.49 -0.69 -3.35
CA MET A 93 2.57 -1.51 -4.15
C MET A 93 1.13 -1.11 -3.83
N ILE A 94 0.34 -0.86 -4.86
CA ILE A 94 -1.09 -0.53 -4.75
C ILE A 94 -1.90 -1.67 -5.35
N THR A 95 -2.89 -2.17 -4.61
CA THR A 95 -3.79 -3.23 -5.08
C THR A 95 -5.16 -3.12 -4.43
N HIS A 96 -6.06 -4.05 -4.78
CA HIS A 96 -7.40 -4.12 -4.23
C HIS A 96 -7.64 -5.42 -3.46
N TYR A 97 -8.68 -5.38 -2.62
CA TYR A 97 -9.06 -6.44 -1.68
C TYR A 97 -9.12 -7.84 -2.31
N ASP A 98 -9.73 -8.01 -3.48
CA ASP A 98 -9.85 -9.33 -4.12
C ASP A 98 -8.50 -9.97 -4.46
N LEU A 99 -7.50 -9.16 -4.86
CA LEU A 99 -6.18 -9.68 -5.22
C LEU A 99 -5.34 -10.03 -4.01
N ILE A 100 -5.55 -9.35 -2.88
CA ILE A 100 -4.94 -9.77 -1.61
C ILE A 100 -5.33 -11.22 -1.28
N MET A 101 -6.61 -11.56 -1.45
CA MET A 101 -7.09 -12.91 -1.17
C MET A 101 -6.55 -13.94 -2.16
N ARG A 102 -6.58 -13.60 -3.46
CA ARG A 102 -6.16 -14.51 -4.54
C ARG A 102 -4.66 -14.77 -4.54
N ASP A 103 -3.85 -13.76 -4.29
CA ASP A 103 -2.39 -13.82 -4.41
C ASP A 103 -1.67 -13.76 -3.05
N LYS A 104 -2.36 -14.12 -1.97
CA LYS A 104 -1.87 -14.23 -0.60
C LYS A 104 -0.49 -14.89 -0.49
N ALA A 105 -0.27 -16.00 -1.20
CA ALA A 105 0.99 -16.75 -1.13
C ALA A 105 2.21 -15.96 -1.65
N PHE A 106 2.01 -15.04 -2.60
CA PHE A 106 3.05 -14.14 -3.06
C PHE A 106 3.23 -12.97 -2.09
N LEU A 107 2.13 -12.33 -1.72
CA LEU A 107 2.14 -11.13 -0.88
C LEU A 107 2.70 -11.37 0.54
N LYS A 108 2.52 -12.58 1.09
CA LYS A 108 3.13 -13.03 2.37
C LYS A 108 4.65 -13.04 2.36
N LYS A 109 5.27 -13.29 1.21
CA LYS A 109 6.73 -13.40 1.10
C LYS A 109 7.41 -12.03 1.22
N ILE A 110 6.65 -10.96 1.02
CA ILE A 110 7.13 -9.59 1.11
C ILE A 110 6.96 -9.12 2.56
N LYS A 111 8.05 -8.63 3.15
CA LYS A 111 8.01 -7.99 4.47
C LYS A 111 7.62 -6.53 4.31
N TRP A 112 6.37 -6.22 4.61
CA TRP A 112 5.82 -4.87 4.44
C TRP A 112 6.18 -3.96 5.61
N ASN A 113 6.63 -2.74 5.33
CA ASN A 113 6.88 -1.71 6.34
C ASN A 113 5.60 -1.01 6.78
N TYR A 114 4.69 -0.76 5.84
CA TYR A 114 3.35 -0.24 6.14
C TYR A 114 2.30 -0.98 5.34
N LEU A 115 1.17 -1.22 6.00
CA LEU A 115 -0.10 -1.54 5.37
C LEU A 115 -1.03 -0.34 5.55
N ILE A 116 -1.45 0.24 4.43
CA ILE A 116 -2.41 1.34 4.38
C ILE A 116 -3.68 0.79 3.76
N VAL A 117 -4.80 1.00 4.43
CA VAL A 117 -6.10 0.56 3.93
C VAL A 117 -7.00 1.75 3.71
N ASP A 118 -7.39 1.95 2.45
CA ASP A 118 -8.35 2.96 2.03
C ASP A 118 -9.77 2.37 2.03
N GLU A 119 -10.75 3.19 2.42
CA GLU A 119 -12.12 2.76 2.69
C GLU A 119 -12.20 1.56 3.65
N GLY A 120 -11.46 1.65 4.76
CA GLY A 120 -11.29 0.58 5.75
C GLY A 120 -12.59 0.07 6.38
N HIS A 121 -13.74 0.74 6.21
CA HIS A 121 -15.02 0.16 6.60
C HIS A 121 -15.33 -1.16 5.86
N ARG A 122 -14.76 -1.37 4.67
CA ARG A 122 -14.81 -2.63 3.92
C ARG A 122 -14.01 -3.76 4.57
N LEU A 123 -13.12 -3.43 5.52
CA LEU A 123 -12.33 -4.41 6.27
C LEU A 123 -13.16 -5.27 7.19
N LYS A 124 -14.35 -4.85 7.66
CA LYS A 124 -15.10 -5.61 8.67
C LYS A 124 -15.31 -7.10 8.32
N ASN A 125 -15.44 -7.41 7.03
CA ASN A 125 -15.56 -8.80 6.55
C ASN A 125 -14.21 -9.43 6.13
N HIS A 126 -13.19 -8.60 5.91
CA HIS A 126 -11.88 -9.00 5.38
C HIS A 126 -10.75 -8.92 6.41
N GLU A 127 -10.99 -8.40 7.61
CA GLU A 127 -9.98 -8.10 8.65
C GLU A 127 -9.23 -9.35 9.07
N SER A 128 -9.96 -10.43 9.41
CA SER A 128 -9.35 -11.72 9.69
C SER A 128 -8.50 -12.20 8.52
N VAL A 129 -8.89 -11.94 7.28
CA VAL A 129 -8.16 -12.48 6.12
C VAL A 129 -6.97 -11.60 5.79
N LEU A 130 -7.07 -10.28 5.82
CA LEU A 130 -5.96 -9.34 5.60
C LEU A 130 -4.88 -9.48 6.67
N ALA A 131 -5.27 -9.46 7.95
CA ALA A 131 -4.35 -9.69 9.07
C ALA A 131 -3.67 -11.05 8.93
N LYS A 132 -4.43 -12.16 8.78
CA LYS A 132 -3.82 -13.50 8.53
C LYS A 132 -3.05 -13.61 7.21
N THR A 133 -3.24 -12.70 6.26
CA THR A 133 -2.55 -12.69 4.97
C THR A 133 -1.25 -11.95 5.04
N LEU A 134 -1.11 -10.98 5.95
CA LEU A 134 0.07 -10.13 6.01
C LEU A 134 0.85 -10.32 7.33
N ASP A 135 0.25 -10.94 8.34
CA ASP A 135 0.95 -11.49 9.49
C ASP A 135 1.81 -12.69 9.04
N ASN A 136 3.10 -12.58 9.33
CA ASN A 136 4.07 -13.67 9.35
C ASN A 136 4.29 -14.11 10.79
#